data_AF-A0A401QN75-F1
#
_entry.id   AF-A0A401QN75-F1
#
_cell.length_a   1.000
_cell.length_b   1.000
_cell.length_c   1.000
_cell.angle_alpha   90.00
_cell.angle_beta   90.00
_cell.angle_gamma   90.00
#
_symmetry.space_group_name_H-M   'P 1'
#
loop_
_entity.id
_entity.type
_entity.pdbx_description
1 polymer ?
#
loop_
_entity_poly.entity_id
_entity_poly.type
_entity_poly.pdbx_seq_one_letter_code
_entity_poly.pdbx_strand_id
1 'polypeptide(L)'
;VVRCREHQQLIHAVVRCREHQQLIHAVVRCREHQQLIDAVVRCREHQQLKHAVVRCCEHQQLIHGVVRCREHQQLNHAVVRCREHQQLIHGVVRCCEHQQLIHGVVRCCEHQQLKHAVVRCCEHQQLVHGVVRCREHQLLLHAVVRCREHQQLIHGVVRCCEHQQLNHAVVRCREHQLLLHAVVRCREHQQLIHAVVR
;
A
#
# COMPACT_ATOMS: atom_id res chain seq x y z
N VAL A 1 28.71 -9.85 21.88
CA VAL A 1 28.46 -9.96 20.41
C VAL A 1 29.04 -11.28 19.93
N VAL A 2 28.20 -12.24 19.55
CA VAL A 2 28.63 -13.53 18.99
C VAL A 2 29.07 -13.31 17.54
N ARG A 3 30.26 -13.81 17.19
CA ARG A 3 30.73 -13.87 15.80
C ARG A 3 30.86 -15.33 15.40
N CYS A 4 30.18 -15.72 14.34
CA CYS A 4 30.15 -17.09 13.86
C CYS A 4 30.08 -17.09 12.33
N ARG A 5 30.30 -18.25 11.72
CA ARG A 5 29.94 -18.47 10.32
C ARG A 5 28.48 -18.87 10.24
N GLU A 6 28.13 -19.89 11.02
CA GLU A 6 26.81 -20.48 11.16
C GLU A 6 26.53 -20.78 12.64
N HIS A 7 25.25 -20.78 13.00
CA HIS A 7 24.77 -21.32 14.28
C HIS A 7 23.30 -21.72 14.14
N GLN A 8 22.87 -22.72 14.92
CA GLN A 8 21.52 -23.26 14.84
C GLN A 8 20.51 -22.42 15.64
N GLN A 9 20.76 -22.19 16.94
CA GLN A 9 19.82 -21.50 17.84
C GLN A 9 20.50 -20.61 18.88
N LEU A 10 20.17 -19.32 18.91
CA LEU A 10 20.51 -18.44 20.04
C LEU A 10 19.28 -17.72 20.56
N ILE A 11 19.28 -17.46 21.86
CA ILE A 11 18.28 -16.69 22.56
C ILE A 11 19.01 -15.54 23.28
N HIS A 12 18.44 -14.33 23.29
CA HIS A 12 19.01 -13.15 23.97
C HIS A 12 20.43 -12.82 23.51
N ALA A 13 20.62 -12.64 22.20
CA ALA A 13 21.95 -12.48 21.63
C ALA A 13 22.08 -11.28 20.69
N VAL A 14 23.26 -10.65 20.73
CA VAL A 14 23.72 -9.74 19.68
C VAL A 14 24.67 -10.50 18.78
N VAL A 15 24.29 -10.69 17.51
CA VAL A 15 24.91 -11.69 16.63
C VAL A 15 25.39 -11.05 15.32
N ARG A 16 26.61 -11.44 14.91
CA ARG A 16 27.19 -11.12 13.59
C ARG A 16 27.69 -12.41 12.94
N CYS A 17 26.90 -13.02 12.08
CA CYS A 17 27.33 -14.20 11.32
C CYS A 17 26.83 -14.16 9.88
N ARG A 18 27.29 -15.08 9.04
CA ARG A 18 26.84 -15.11 7.64
C ARG A 18 25.41 -15.63 7.56
N GLU A 19 25.15 -16.75 8.23
CA GLU A 19 23.91 -17.52 8.15
C GLU A 19 23.47 -18.01 9.53
N HIS A 20 22.15 -18.10 9.74
CA HIS A 20 21.54 -18.71 10.92
C HIS A 20 20.17 -19.29 10.60
N GLN A 21 19.79 -20.33 11.34
CA GLN A 21 18.47 -20.92 11.23
C GLN A 21 17.45 -20.20 12.11
N GLN A 22 17.69 -20.11 13.42
CA GLN A 22 16.72 -19.56 14.39
C GLN A 22 17.38 -18.63 15.42
N LEU A 23 16.82 -17.43 15.61
CA LEU A 23 17.14 -16.56 16.74
C LEU A 23 15.87 -15.98 17.36
N ILE A 24 15.89 -15.88 18.69
CA ILE A 24 14.79 -15.30 19.49
C ILE A 24 15.37 -14.17 20.35
N HIS A 25 14.69 -13.03 20.43
CA HIS A 25 15.13 -11.87 21.20
C HIS A 25 16.55 -11.44 20.83
N ALA A 26 16.76 -11.10 19.56
CA ALA A 26 18.12 -10.90 19.03
C ALA A 26 18.29 -9.60 18.25
N VAL A 27 19.51 -9.06 18.31
CA VAL A 27 19.98 -8.01 17.41
C VAL A 27 20.97 -8.62 16.44
N VAL A 28 20.60 -8.67 15.16
CA VAL A 28 21.25 -9.52 14.18
C VAL A 28 21.78 -8.71 13.02
N ARG A 29 23.04 -8.96 12.64
CA ARG A 29 23.57 -8.55 11.35
C ARG A 29 24.10 -9.77 10.60
N CYS A 30 23.43 -10.13 9.51
CA CYS A 30 23.77 -11.29 8.71
C CYS A 30 23.76 -11.01 7.21
N ARG A 31 24.14 -12.00 6.38
CA ARG A 31 23.81 -11.97 4.95
C ARG A 31 22.39 -12.51 4.76
N GLU A 32 22.16 -13.70 5.32
CA GLU A 32 20.93 -14.47 5.18
C GLU A 32 20.47 -15.04 6.53
N HIS A 33 19.16 -15.29 6.65
CA HIS A 33 18.58 -16.06 7.75
C HIS A 33 17.24 -16.67 7.34
N GLN A 34 16.87 -17.77 7.98
CA GLN A 34 15.59 -18.44 7.75
C GLN A 34 14.47 -17.89 8.64
N GLN A 35 14.65 -17.91 9.97
CA GLN A 35 13.60 -17.54 10.93
C GLN A 35 14.14 -16.67 12.07
N LEU A 36 13.49 -15.53 12.33
CA LEU A 36 13.71 -14.75 13.57
C LEU A 36 12.39 -14.35 14.20
N ILE A 37 12.40 -14.32 15.53
CA ILE A 37 11.27 -13.91 16.37
C ILE A 37 11.77 -12.81 17.32
N ASP A 38 11.00 -11.72 17.44
CA ASP A 38 11.31 -10.60 18.34
C ASP A 38 12.72 -10.04 18.11
N ALA A 39 13.00 -9.63 16.87
CA ALA A 39 14.35 -9.32 16.44
C ALA A 39 14.49 -7.95 15.76
N VAL A 40 15.66 -7.35 15.94
CA VAL A 40 16.12 -6.19 15.15
C VAL A 40 17.19 -6.67 14.18
N VAL A 41 16.92 -6.55 12.88
CA VAL A 41 17.64 -7.30 11.87
C VAL A 41 18.19 -6.38 10.78
N ARG A 42 19.46 -6.60 10.43
CA ARG A 42 20.07 -6.04 9.23
C ARG A 42 20.70 -7.15 8.39
N CYS A 43 20.07 -7.45 7.26
CA CYS A 43 20.46 -8.53 6.34
C CYS A 43 20.51 -8.05 4.88
N ARG A 44 20.95 -8.91 3.97
CA ARG A 44 20.70 -8.70 2.53
C ARG A 44 19.34 -9.29 2.18
N GLU A 45 19.13 -10.55 2.56
CA GLU A 45 17.97 -11.35 2.20
C GLU A 45 17.48 -12.15 3.41
N HIS A 46 16.17 -12.48 3.40
CA HIS A 46 15.58 -13.39 4.39
C HIS A 46 14.19 -13.89 4.02
N GLN A 47 13.89 -15.08 4.55
CA GLN A 47 12.64 -15.79 4.28
C GLN A 47 11.51 -15.36 5.24
N GLN A 48 11.64 -15.62 6.54
CA GLN A 48 10.53 -15.46 7.48
C GLN A 48 10.89 -14.68 8.75
N LEU A 49 10.03 -13.73 9.10
CA LEU A 49 10.16 -12.95 10.33
C LEU A 49 8.82 -12.76 11.04
N LYS A 50 8.88 -12.84 12.37
CA LYS A 50 7.75 -12.53 13.25
C LYS A 50 8.17 -11.47 14.27
N HIS A 51 7.35 -10.44 14.47
CA HIS A 51 7.59 -9.38 15.45
C HIS A 51 8.98 -8.72 15.28
N ALA A 52 9.27 -8.20 14.09
CA ALA A 52 10.62 -7.73 13.78
C ALA A 52 10.68 -6.29 13.26
N VAL A 53 11.84 -5.66 13.51
CA VAL A 53 12.25 -4.41 12.88
C VAL A 53 13.41 -4.70 11.95
N VAL A 54 13.24 -4.42 10.66
CA VAL A 54 14.05 -5.04 9.62
C VAL A 54 14.57 -4.02 8.63
N ARG A 55 15.85 -4.17 8.28
CA ARG A 55 16.48 -3.46 7.17
C ARG A 55 17.20 -4.45 6.25
N CYS A 56 16.65 -4.65 5.06
CA CYS A 56 17.16 -5.60 4.06
C CYS A 56 17.26 -4.99 2.65
N CYS A 57 17.80 -5.73 1.69
CA CYS A 57 17.62 -5.43 0.27
C CYS A 57 16.28 -6.00 -0.19
N GLU A 58 16.08 -7.30 0.06
CA GLU A 58 14.94 -8.09 -0.38
C GLU A 58 14.36 -8.89 0.76
N HIS A 59 13.08 -9.23 0.66
CA HIS A 59 12.42 -10.10 1.64
C HIS A 59 11.11 -10.69 1.14
N GLN A 60 10.89 -11.94 1.56
CA GLN A 60 9.72 -12.73 1.21
C GLN A 60 8.53 -12.52 2.17
N GLN A 61 8.64 -12.83 3.47
CA GLN A 61 7.49 -12.86 4.39
C GLN A 61 7.74 -12.31 5.80
N LEU A 62 7.03 -11.25 6.18
CA LEU A 62 6.99 -10.77 7.57
C LEU A 62 5.57 -10.63 8.10
N ILE A 63 5.41 -11.11 9.33
CA ILE A 63 4.21 -11.06 10.13
C ILE A 63 4.50 -10.17 11.34
N HIS A 64 3.75 -9.08 11.49
CA HIS A 64 3.92 -8.08 12.55
C HIS A 64 5.30 -7.42 12.56
N GLY A 65 5.40 -6.18 12.07
CA GLY A 65 6.66 -5.47 12.19
C GLY A 65 6.81 -4.21 11.35
N VAL A 66 8.04 -3.70 11.34
CA VAL A 66 8.44 -2.52 10.58
C VAL A 66 9.57 -2.90 9.65
N VAL A 67 9.41 -2.62 8.35
CA VAL A 67 10.44 -2.98 7.36
C VAL A 67 10.85 -1.78 6.51
N ARG A 68 12.17 -1.73 6.26
CA ARG A 68 12.77 -0.87 5.26
C ARG A 68 13.61 -1.69 4.28
N CYS A 69 13.19 -1.77 3.03
CA CYS A 69 13.88 -2.54 2.00
C CYS A 69 13.97 -1.80 0.65
N ARG A 70 14.49 -2.47 -0.38
CA ARG A 70 14.23 -2.10 -1.78
C ARG A 70 12.95 -2.74 -2.28
N GLU A 71 12.83 -4.06 -2.11
CA GLU A 71 11.75 -4.88 -2.66
C GLU A 71 11.15 -5.84 -1.62
N HIS A 72 9.85 -6.09 -1.75
CA HIS A 72 9.11 -7.03 -0.91
C HIS A 72 8.00 -7.77 -1.67
N GLN A 73 7.85 -9.05 -1.32
CA GLN A 73 6.77 -9.88 -1.83
C GLN A 73 5.52 -9.81 -0.94
N GLN A 74 5.58 -10.30 0.31
CA GLN A 74 4.38 -10.47 1.14
C GLN A 74 4.58 -9.98 2.56
N LEU A 75 3.63 -9.15 3.03
CA LEU A 75 3.62 -8.63 4.39
C LEU A 75 2.23 -8.73 5.02
N ASN A 76 2.20 -9.04 6.31
CA ASN A 76 1.00 -9.11 7.13
C ASN A 76 1.18 -8.28 8.40
N HIS A 77 0.27 -7.34 8.65
CA HIS A 77 0.31 -6.44 9.81
C HIS A 77 1.64 -5.66 9.90
N ALA A 78 1.98 -4.91 8.85
CA ALA A 78 3.30 -4.29 8.74
C ALA A 78 3.25 -2.79 8.42
N VAL A 79 4.31 -2.09 8.85
CA VAL A 79 4.64 -0.74 8.39
C VAL A 79 5.85 -0.83 7.47
N VAL A 80 5.71 -0.35 6.24
CA VAL A 80 6.62 -0.66 5.14
C VAL A 80 7.15 0.60 4.51
N ARG A 81 8.48 0.64 4.29
CA ARG A 81 9.11 1.63 3.42
C ARG A 81 10.04 0.96 2.42
N CYS A 82 9.65 0.95 1.15
CA CYS A 82 10.37 0.28 0.08
C CYS A 82 10.41 1.13 -1.21
N ARG A 83 11.03 0.62 -2.27
CA ARG A 83 10.82 1.15 -3.64
C ARG A 83 9.62 0.47 -4.26
N GLU A 84 9.59 -0.85 -4.18
CA GLU A 84 8.57 -1.70 -4.80
C GLU A 84 7.97 -2.65 -3.75
N HIS A 85 6.66 -2.87 -3.85
CA HIS A 85 5.92 -3.76 -2.97
C HIS A 85 4.86 -4.53 -3.74
N GLN A 86 4.81 -5.86 -3.58
CA GLN A 86 3.81 -6.67 -4.24
C GLN A 86 2.51 -6.75 -3.41
N GLN A 87 2.52 -7.33 -2.21
CA GLN A 87 1.28 -7.63 -1.46
C GLN A 87 1.35 -7.27 0.02
N LEU A 88 0.41 -6.43 0.50
CA LEU A 88 0.20 -6.17 1.94
C LEU A 88 -1.27 -6.44 2.30
N ILE A 89 -1.50 -7.27 3.32
CA ILE A 89 -2.88 -7.58 3.76
C ILE A 89 -3.38 -6.54 4.76
N HIS A 90 -2.56 -6.17 5.74
CA HIS A 90 -2.89 -5.16 6.75
C HIS A 90 -1.69 -4.25 7.04
N GLY A 91 -1.88 -2.92 6.94
CA GLY A 91 -0.94 -1.98 7.52
C GLY A 91 -0.72 -0.69 6.72
N VAL A 92 0.51 -0.20 6.73
CA VAL A 92 0.86 1.10 6.14
C VAL A 92 2.04 0.95 5.19
N VAL A 93 1.88 1.39 3.94
CA VAL A 93 2.94 1.34 2.91
C VAL A 93 3.36 2.74 2.50
N ARG A 94 4.67 2.93 2.39
CA ARG A 94 5.26 4.05 1.66
C ARG A 94 6.29 3.54 0.64
N CYS A 95 5.98 3.67 -0.65
CA CYS A 95 6.80 3.15 -1.74
C CYS A 95 6.81 4.08 -2.96
N CYS A 96 7.53 3.70 -4.01
CA CYS A 96 7.33 4.28 -5.34
C CYS A 96 6.16 3.57 -6.03
N GLU A 97 6.21 2.24 -6.04
CA GLU A 97 5.25 1.37 -6.70
C GLU A 97 4.69 0.34 -5.72
N HIS A 98 3.38 0.09 -5.81
CA HIS A 98 2.70 -0.94 -5.02
C HIS A 98 1.66 -1.65 -5.88
N GLN A 99 1.59 -2.98 -5.79
CA GLN A 99 0.65 -3.76 -6.60
C GLN A 99 -0.66 -3.98 -5.87
N GLN A 100 -0.64 -4.51 -4.65
CA GLN A 100 -1.85 -4.96 -3.95
C GLN A 100 -1.88 -4.62 -2.45
N LEU A 101 -2.93 -3.92 -2.01
CA LEU A 101 -3.31 -3.77 -0.59
C LEU A 101 -4.72 -4.29 -0.36
N ILE A 102 -4.94 -4.98 0.77
CA ILE A 102 -6.30 -5.41 1.17
C ILE A 102 -6.91 -4.51 2.26
N HIS A 103 -6.12 -4.05 3.23
CA HIS A 103 -6.58 -3.13 4.28
C HIS A 103 -5.46 -2.20 4.74
N GLY A 104 -5.73 -0.89 4.77
CA GLY A 104 -4.85 0.08 5.44
C GLY A 104 -4.57 1.34 4.64
N VAL A 105 -3.33 1.85 4.74
CA VAL A 105 -2.96 3.17 4.23
C VAL A 105 -1.79 3.06 3.26
N VAL A 106 -1.91 3.67 2.08
CA VAL A 106 -0.86 3.69 1.06
C VAL A 106 -0.46 5.12 0.72
N ARG A 107 0.85 5.34 0.65
CA ARG A 107 1.44 6.51 0.02
C ARG A 107 2.49 6.11 -1.00
N CYS A 108 2.15 6.21 -2.28
CA CYS A 108 3.02 5.80 -3.39
C CYS A 108 3.04 6.85 -4.52
N CYS A 109 3.87 6.63 -5.54
CA CYS A 109 3.71 7.35 -6.81
C CYS A 109 2.61 6.67 -7.62
N GLU A 110 2.68 5.36 -7.75
CA GLU A 110 1.80 4.53 -8.57
C GLU A 110 1.24 3.34 -7.78
N HIS A 111 0.01 2.96 -8.12
CA HIS A 111 -0.63 1.78 -7.54
C HIS A 111 -1.57 1.08 -8.52
N GLN A 112 -1.61 -0.26 -8.48
CA GLN A 112 -2.53 -1.06 -9.29
C GLN A 112 -3.88 -1.34 -8.58
N GLN A 113 -3.90 -2.15 -7.52
CA GLN A 113 -5.14 -2.63 -6.90
C GLN A 113 -5.21 -2.44 -5.39
N LEU A 114 -6.27 -1.80 -4.90
CA LEU A 114 -6.51 -1.58 -3.47
C LEU A 114 -7.92 -2.03 -3.10
N LYS A 115 -8.03 -2.63 -1.91
CA LYS A 115 -9.30 -2.83 -1.21
C LYS A 115 -9.23 -2.15 0.15
N HIS A 116 -10.36 -1.65 0.64
CA HIS A 116 -10.52 -1.07 2.00
C HIS A 116 -9.34 -0.18 2.42
N ALA A 117 -9.02 0.83 1.60
CA ALA A 117 -7.79 1.59 1.73
C ALA A 117 -7.99 3.11 1.80
N VAL A 118 -7.03 3.77 2.46
CA VAL A 118 -6.83 5.22 2.37
C VAL A 118 -5.57 5.47 1.55
N VAL A 119 -5.69 6.23 0.47
CA VAL A 119 -4.69 6.28 -0.60
C VAL A 119 -4.26 7.70 -0.86
N ARG A 120 -2.94 7.91 -0.95
CA ARG A 120 -2.36 9.12 -1.49
C ARG A 120 -1.28 8.81 -2.52
N CYS A 121 -1.58 9.06 -3.80
CA CYS A 121 -0.66 8.77 -4.90
C CYS A 121 -0.68 9.83 -6.01
N CYS A 122 0.19 9.69 -7.00
CA CYS A 122 0.05 10.43 -8.26
C CYS A 122 -1.01 9.76 -9.11
N GLU A 123 -0.83 8.46 -9.35
CA GLU A 123 -1.63 7.63 -10.24
C GLU A 123 -2.13 6.37 -9.55
N HIS A 124 -3.28 5.88 -10.01
CA HIS A 124 -3.89 4.66 -9.47
C HIS A 124 -4.89 4.05 -10.46
N GLN A 125 -4.90 2.73 -10.53
CA GLN A 125 -5.79 2.02 -11.44
C GLN A 125 -7.13 1.65 -10.79
N GLN A 126 -7.14 0.90 -9.68
CA GLN A 126 -8.37 0.29 -9.15
C GLN A 126 -8.46 0.32 -7.63
N LEU A 127 -9.50 0.94 -7.07
CA LEU A 127 -9.83 0.85 -5.63
C LEU A 127 -11.27 0.41 -5.43
N VAL A 128 -11.45 -0.51 -4.49
CA VAL A 128 -12.75 -0.92 -3.96
C VAL A 128 -12.83 -0.57 -2.48
N HIS A 129 -13.82 0.23 -2.10
CA HIS A 129 -14.02 0.75 -0.74
C HIS A 129 -12.85 1.59 -0.23
N GLY A 130 -13.02 2.90 -0.15
CA GLY A 130 -12.02 3.70 0.53
C GLY A 130 -12.02 5.20 0.24
N VAL A 131 -10.90 5.82 0.59
CA VAL A 131 -10.69 7.26 0.43
C VAL A 131 -9.43 7.50 -0.38
N VAL A 132 -9.53 8.37 -1.37
CA VAL A 132 -8.49 8.60 -2.36
C VAL A 132 -8.14 10.07 -2.46
N ARG A 133 -6.84 10.36 -2.50
CA ARG A 133 -6.32 11.65 -2.93
C ARG A 133 -5.18 11.50 -3.92
N CYS A 134 -5.35 12.08 -5.11
CA CYS A 134 -4.47 11.80 -6.24
C CYS A 134 -4.46 12.87 -7.33
N ARG A 135 -3.68 12.64 -8.39
CA ARG A 135 -3.80 13.41 -9.63
C ARG A 135 -4.80 12.74 -10.56
N GLU A 136 -4.58 11.48 -10.89
CA GLU A 136 -5.30 10.76 -11.95
C GLU A 136 -5.67 9.35 -11.52
N HIS A 137 -6.93 8.94 -11.73
CA HIS A 137 -7.44 7.60 -11.42
C HIS A 137 -8.29 7.02 -12.55
N GLN A 138 -8.24 5.70 -12.72
CA GLN A 138 -9.05 4.99 -13.71
C GLN A 138 -10.41 4.55 -13.13
N LEU A 139 -10.43 3.59 -12.18
CA LEU A 139 -11.66 2.98 -11.69
C LEU A 139 -11.77 3.02 -10.16
N LEU A 140 -12.92 3.50 -9.68
CA LEU A 140 -13.23 3.61 -8.26
C LEU A 140 -14.63 3.09 -7.95
N LEU A 141 -14.71 2.16 -6.99
CA LEU A 141 -15.97 1.58 -6.51
C LEU A 141 -16.15 1.90 -5.03
N HIS A 142 -17.30 2.47 -4.66
CA HIS A 142 -17.64 2.80 -3.27
C HIS A 142 -16.56 3.67 -2.60
N ALA A 143 -16.26 4.83 -3.21
CA ALA A 143 -15.12 5.64 -2.82
C ALA A 143 -15.47 7.11 -2.55
N VAL A 144 -14.67 7.73 -1.66
CA VAL A 144 -14.60 9.18 -1.51
C VAL A 144 -13.30 9.68 -2.14
N VAL A 145 -13.42 10.59 -3.11
CA VAL A 145 -12.32 10.88 -4.03
C VAL A 145 -12.04 12.36 -4.12
N ARG A 146 -10.75 12.70 -4.08
CA ARG A 146 -10.26 14.03 -4.47
C ARG A 146 -9.11 13.90 -5.46
N CYS A 147 -9.37 14.23 -6.71
CA CYS A 147 -8.42 14.12 -7.81
C CYS A 147 -8.38 15.38 -8.68
N ARG A 148 -7.48 15.42 -9.68
CA ARG A 148 -7.62 16.35 -10.81
C ARG A 148 -8.53 15.72 -11.86
N GLU A 149 -8.21 14.50 -12.24
CA GLU A 149 -8.87 13.76 -13.31
C GLU A 149 -9.29 12.38 -12.82
N HIS A 150 -10.41 11.90 -13.37
CA HIS A 150 -10.94 10.58 -13.05
C HIS A 150 -11.78 10.00 -14.19
N GLN A 151 -11.58 8.73 -14.52
CA GLN A 151 -12.33 8.10 -15.60
C GLN A 151 -13.70 7.57 -15.14
N GLN A 152 -13.75 6.66 -14.17
CA GLN A 152 -14.98 5.93 -13.82
C GLN A 152 -15.21 5.76 -12.31
N LEU A 153 -16.30 6.34 -11.78
CA LEU A 153 -16.74 6.11 -10.39
C LEU A 153 -18.09 5.41 -10.38
N ILE A 154 -18.22 4.40 -9.54
CA ILE A 154 -19.51 3.79 -9.21
C ILE A 154 -19.70 3.87 -7.70
N HIS A 155 -20.77 4.52 -7.26
CA HIS A 155 -21.11 4.77 -5.86
C HIS A 155 -20.05 5.59 -5.12
N GLY A 156 -20.35 6.84 -4.80
CA GLY A 156 -19.43 7.60 -3.97
C GLY A 156 -19.58 9.11 -4.00
N VAL A 157 -18.54 9.77 -3.50
CA VAL A 157 -18.46 11.23 -3.45
C VAL A 157 -17.17 11.67 -4.14
N VAL A 158 -17.28 12.52 -5.15
CA VAL A 158 -16.13 12.99 -5.95
C VAL A 158 -16.00 14.50 -5.88
N ARG A 159 -14.76 14.94 -5.69
CA ARG A 159 -14.32 16.30 -5.97
C ARG A 159 -13.15 16.29 -6.94
N CYS A 160 -13.37 16.67 -8.19
CA CYS A 160 -12.35 16.69 -9.24
C CYS A 160 -12.35 17.99 -10.06
N CYS A 161 -11.38 18.16 -10.96
CA CYS A 161 -11.50 19.17 -12.01
C CYS A 161 -12.38 18.59 -13.13
N GLU A 162 -12.03 17.40 -13.60
CA GLU A 162 -12.63 16.75 -14.75
C GLU A 162 -12.97 15.28 -14.44
N HIS A 163 -14.02 14.77 -15.08
CA HIS A 163 -14.28 13.34 -15.11
C HIS A 163 -15.03 12.88 -16.36
N GLN A 164 -14.86 11.60 -16.72
CA GLN A 164 -15.57 11.00 -17.86
C GLN A 164 -16.94 10.45 -17.46
N GLN A 165 -17.01 9.49 -16.54
CA GLN A 165 -18.25 8.78 -16.20
C GLN A 165 -18.41 8.61 -14.68
N LEU A 166 -19.54 9.06 -14.11
CA LEU A 166 -19.91 8.72 -12.73
C LEU A 166 -21.34 8.17 -12.65
N ASN A 167 -21.48 7.11 -11.86
CA ASN A 167 -22.74 6.43 -11.59
C ASN A 167 -23.03 6.47 -10.08
N HIS A 168 -24.25 6.87 -9.69
CA HIS A 168 -24.68 6.89 -8.29
C HIS A 168 -23.74 7.73 -7.40
N ALA A 169 -23.48 8.97 -7.81
CA ALA A 169 -22.44 9.80 -7.21
C ALA A 169 -22.94 11.15 -6.72
N VAL A 170 -22.32 11.67 -5.66
CA VAL A 170 -22.40 13.09 -5.30
C VAL A 170 -21.13 13.78 -5.78
N VAL A 171 -21.28 14.80 -6.61
CA VAL A 171 -20.19 15.29 -7.47
C VAL A 171 -20.03 16.78 -7.33
N ARG A 172 -18.78 17.21 -7.19
CA ARG A 172 -18.37 18.61 -7.37
C ARG A 172 -17.17 18.68 -8.31
N CYS A 173 -17.38 19.13 -9.54
CA CYS A 173 -16.31 19.28 -10.52
C CYS A 173 -16.37 20.60 -11.29
N ARG A 174 -15.41 20.83 -12.19
CA ARG A 174 -15.52 21.92 -13.16
C ARG A 174 -16.28 21.45 -14.38
N GLU A 175 -15.86 20.31 -14.92
CA GLU A 175 -16.33 19.78 -16.20
C GLU A 175 -16.62 18.28 -16.08
N HIS A 176 -17.57 17.82 -16.89
CA HIS A 176 -17.81 16.40 -17.05
C HIS A 176 -18.48 15.97 -18.36
N GLN A 177 -18.27 14.70 -18.74
CA GLN A 177 -18.88 14.09 -19.92
C GLN A 177 -20.23 13.41 -19.63
N LEU A 178 -20.26 12.42 -18.73
CA LEU A 178 -21.47 11.63 -18.46
C LEU A 178 -21.73 11.42 -16.95
N LEU A 179 -22.97 11.71 -16.53
CA LEU A 179 -23.48 11.42 -15.19
C LEU A 179 -24.78 10.63 -15.22
N LEU A 180 -24.82 9.56 -14.43
CA LEU A 180 -25.99 8.72 -14.20
C LEU A 180 -26.33 8.72 -12.71
N HIS A 181 -27.59 9.02 -12.37
CA HIS A 181 -28.09 8.95 -10.98
C HIS A 181 -27.23 9.76 -10.01
N ALA A 182 -26.96 11.02 -10.33
CA ALA A 182 -26.01 11.84 -9.58
C ALA A 182 -26.63 13.12 -9.01
N VAL A 183 -26.09 13.57 -7.88
CA VAL A 183 -26.30 14.94 -7.38
C VAL A 183 -25.05 15.72 -7.68
N VAL A 184 -25.15 16.75 -8.51
CA VAL A 184 -23.99 17.38 -9.12
C VAL A 184 -23.96 18.89 -8.92
N ARG A 185 -22.75 19.41 -8.68
CA ARG A 185 -22.40 20.83 -8.81
C ARG A 185 -21.20 20.97 -9.75
N CYS A 186 -21.41 21.27 -11.04
CA CYS A 186 -20.33 21.68 -11.95
C CYS A 186 -20.54 23.06 -12.56
N ARG A 187 -19.54 23.51 -13.32
CA ARG A 187 -19.68 24.64 -14.24
C ARG A 187 -20.19 24.16 -15.59
N GLU A 188 -19.64 23.07 -16.10
CA GLU A 188 -19.94 22.56 -17.44
C GLU A 188 -20.25 21.05 -17.42
N HIS A 189 -21.17 20.66 -18.30
CA HIS A 189 -21.86 19.37 -18.29
C HIS A 189 -22.24 19.01 -19.73
N GLN A 190 -21.85 17.82 -20.22
CA GLN A 190 -22.30 17.35 -21.55
C GLN A 190 -23.57 16.51 -21.48
N GLN A 191 -23.61 15.46 -20.65
CA GLN A 191 -24.75 14.54 -20.56
C GLN A 191 -25.14 14.23 -19.11
N LEU A 192 -26.42 14.44 -18.81
CA LEU A 192 -27.03 14.21 -17.50
C LEU A 192 -28.23 13.27 -17.65
N ILE A 193 -28.20 12.14 -16.95
CA ILE A 193 -29.30 11.17 -16.93
C ILE A 193 -29.69 10.91 -15.47
N HIS A 194 -30.95 11.18 -15.13
CA HIS A 194 -31.46 11.08 -13.75
C HIS A 194 -30.59 11.83 -12.73
N ALA A 195 -30.14 13.03 -13.10
CA ALA A 195 -29.27 13.85 -12.26
C ALA A 195 -29.98 15.09 -11.70
N VAL A 196 -29.58 15.48 -10.49
CA VAL A 196 -30.02 16.73 -9.85
C VAL A 196 -28.84 17.71 -9.85
N VAL A 197 -28.97 18.82 -10.58
CA VAL A 197 -27.97 19.89 -10.63
C VAL A 197 -28.28 20.93 -9.55
N ARG A 198 -27.27 21.31 -8.75
CA ARG A 198 -27.32 22.33 -7.69
C ARG A 198 -26.15 23.31 -7.81
#